data_AF-A0AAV6TFE3-F1
#
_entry.id   AF-A0AAV6TFE3-F1
#
_cell.length_a   1.000
_cell.length_b   1.000
_cell.length_c   1.000
_cell.angle_alpha   90.00
_cell.angle_beta   90.00
_cell.angle_gamma   90.00
#
_symmetry.space_group_name_H-M   'P 1'
#
loop_
_entity.id
_entity.type
_entity.pdbx_description
1 polymer ?
#
loop_
_entity_poly.entity_id
_entity_poly.type
_entity_poly.pdbx_seq_one_letter_code
_entity_poly.pdbx_strand_id
1 'polypeptide(L)'
;KDTQQFEWQNEHPFSITKWGKDEPSYGESLCYASTSDGRWGKFPCEERLSYICQISPGKAPPQIAYTGVCPNTSENWVSSDGNYCYFYGNMINSWYHAHIKCIRS
;
A
#
# COMPACT_ATOMS: atom_id res chain seq x y z
N LYS A 1 8.80 2.31 14.40
CA LYS A 1 8.22 3.21 13.37
C LYS A 1 6.81 2.73 13.18
N ASP A 2 5.83 3.47 13.68
CA ASP A 2 4.42 3.12 13.60
C ASP A 2 3.98 3.26 12.15
N THR A 3 3.78 2.14 11.45
CA THR A 3 3.19 2.13 10.11
C THR A 3 1.70 2.35 10.27
N GLN A 4 1.24 3.58 10.07
CA GLN A 4 -0.18 3.91 10.00
C GLN A 4 -0.77 3.18 8.79
N GLN A 5 -1.45 2.06 9.03
CA GLN A 5 -2.12 1.25 8.01
C GLN A 5 -3.59 1.67 7.92
N PHE A 6 -4.05 1.88 6.69
CA PHE A 6 -5.45 2.12 6.40
C PHE A 6 -6.15 0.80 6.06
N GLU A 7 -7.30 0.57 6.66
CA GLU A 7 -8.10 -0.63 6.45
C GLU A 7 -9.54 -0.27 6.08
N TRP A 8 -10.14 -1.10 5.23
CA TRP A 8 -11.57 -1.01 4.94
C TRP A 8 -12.37 -1.72 6.03
N GLN A 9 -13.51 -1.16 6.42
CA GLN A 9 -14.39 -1.78 7.43
C GLN A 9 -14.93 -3.18 7.03
N ASN A 10 -14.88 -3.52 5.74
CA ASN A 10 -15.32 -4.81 5.22
C ASN A 10 -14.13 -5.77 4.93
N GLU A 11 -12.94 -5.47 5.43
CA GLU A 11 -11.71 -6.28 5.30
C GLU A 11 -11.23 -6.52 3.86
N HIS A 12 -11.81 -5.82 2.89
CA HIS A 12 -11.34 -5.89 1.51
C HIS A 12 -9.89 -5.35 1.39
N PRO A 13 -9.10 -5.87 0.44
CA PRO A 13 -7.73 -5.40 0.23
C PRO A 13 -7.69 -3.89 -0.07
N PHE A 14 -6.83 -3.17 0.64
CA PHE A 14 -6.58 -1.74 0.43
C PHE A 14 -5.75 -1.53 -0.85
N SER A 15 -6.41 -1.62 -2.01
CA SER A 15 -5.78 -1.66 -3.33
C SER A 15 -5.93 -0.37 -4.15
N ILE A 16 -6.85 0.52 -3.75
CA ILE A 16 -7.13 1.78 -4.43
C ILE A 16 -7.06 2.90 -3.41
N THR A 17 -6.46 4.01 -3.78
CA THR A 17 -6.48 5.25 -3.00
C THR A 17 -6.95 6.41 -3.87
N LYS A 18 -7.80 7.27 -3.30
CA LYS A 18 -8.28 8.51 -3.93
C LYS A 18 -8.11 9.69 -2.99
N TRP A 19 -6.90 9.89 -2.49
CA TRP A 19 -6.62 10.95 -1.53
C TRP A 19 -6.94 12.34 -2.07
N GLY A 20 -7.46 13.17 -1.17
CA GLY A 20 -7.61 14.61 -1.35
C GLY A 20 -6.26 15.30 -1.48
N LYS A 21 -6.31 16.60 -1.73
CA LYS A 21 -5.10 17.42 -1.68
C LYS A 21 -4.51 17.35 -0.26
N ASP A 22 -3.20 17.18 -0.17
CA ASP A 22 -2.44 17.15 1.10
C ASP A 22 -2.76 15.92 2.01
N GLU A 23 -3.40 14.88 1.47
CA GLU A 23 -3.66 13.59 2.15
C GLU A 23 -2.93 12.41 1.46
N PRO A 24 -2.64 11.32 2.19
CA PRO A 24 -2.86 11.12 3.62
C PRO A 24 -1.80 11.88 4.43
N SER A 25 -2.24 12.62 5.44
CA SER A 25 -1.38 13.37 6.34
C SER A 25 -1.09 12.57 7.61
N TYR A 26 0.14 12.65 8.10
CA TYR A 26 0.55 12.04 9.37
C TYR A 26 0.05 12.87 10.56
N GLY A 27 -0.51 12.24 11.60
CA GLY A 27 -1.03 12.94 12.78
C GLY A 27 -2.06 12.12 13.56
N GLU A 28 -2.83 12.79 14.43
CA GLU A 28 -3.93 12.17 15.20
C GLU A 28 -4.85 11.33 14.30
N SER A 29 -5.21 10.15 14.80
CA SER A 29 -6.03 9.17 14.09
C SER A 29 -7.43 9.72 13.86
N LEU A 30 -7.66 10.15 12.63
CA LEU A 30 -8.95 10.64 12.13
C LEU A 30 -9.47 9.68 11.06
N CYS A 31 -10.79 9.65 10.90
CA CYS A 31 -11.46 8.80 9.93
C CYS A 31 -11.46 9.49 8.56
N TYR A 32 -11.49 8.71 7.48
CA TYR A 32 -11.58 9.25 6.12
C TYR A 32 -12.99 9.11 5.57
N ALA A 33 -13.47 10.18 4.95
CA ALA A 33 -14.76 10.21 4.25
C ALA A 33 -14.58 10.83 2.86
N SER A 34 -15.53 10.52 1.96
CA SER A 34 -15.54 11.13 0.63
C SER A 34 -15.92 12.61 0.71
N THR A 35 -15.13 13.48 0.09
CA THR A 35 -15.44 14.89 -0.15
C THR A 35 -16.32 15.05 -1.38
N SER A 36 -16.84 16.27 -1.60
CA SER A 36 -17.76 16.59 -2.69
C SER A 36 -17.17 16.40 -4.10
N ASP A 37 -15.85 16.42 -4.23
CA ASP A 37 -15.11 16.13 -5.46
C ASP A 37 -14.78 14.63 -5.65
N GLY A 38 -15.29 13.76 -4.76
CA GLY A 38 -15.09 12.31 -4.81
C GLY A 38 -13.70 11.84 -4.37
N ARG A 39 -12.91 12.71 -3.72
CA ARG A 39 -11.65 12.37 -3.08
C ARG A 39 -11.85 12.07 -1.60
N TRP A 40 -10.81 11.60 -0.91
CA TRP A 40 -10.87 11.26 0.51
C TRP A 40 -10.21 12.33 1.34
N GLY A 41 -10.96 12.90 2.28
CA GLY A 41 -10.50 13.87 3.26
C GLY A 41 -10.59 13.31 4.67
N LYS A 42 -9.83 13.92 5.57
CA LYS A 42 -9.76 13.54 6.98
C LYS A 42 -10.84 14.26 7.80
N PHE A 43 -11.56 13.54 8.66
CA PHE A 43 -12.63 14.04 9.52
C PHE A 43 -12.57 13.41 10.92
N PRO A 44 -13.00 14.12 11.99
CA PRO A 44 -13.27 13.51 13.29
C PRO A 44 -14.16 12.27 13.17
N CYS A 45 -13.74 11.16 13.77
CA CYS A 45 -14.50 9.90 13.70
C CYS A 45 -15.89 10.00 14.33
N GLU A 46 -16.10 10.94 15.26
CA GLU A 46 -17.38 11.20 15.91
C GLU A 46 -18.27 12.17 15.13
N GLU A 47 -17.78 12.73 14.02
CA GLU A 47 -18.56 13.65 13.19
C GLU A 47 -19.69 12.92 12.48
N ARG A 48 -20.90 13.51 12.54
CA ARG A 48 -22.08 12.94 11.88
C ARG A 48 -22.10 13.36 10.41
N LEU A 49 -21.63 12.46 9.55
CA LEU A 49 -21.66 12.61 8.10
C LEU A 49 -22.74 11.72 7.46
N SER A 50 -23.14 12.07 6.24
CA SER A 50 -23.89 11.15 5.38
C SER A 50 -23.00 9.98 4.97
N TYR A 51 -23.56 8.79 4.82
CA TYR A 51 -22.81 7.57 4.51
C TYR A 51 -23.34 6.86 3.27
N ILE A 52 -22.45 6.08 2.63
CA ILE A 52 -22.77 5.23 1.49
C ILE A 52 -22.67 3.77 1.96
N CYS A 53 -23.74 3.00 1.78
CA CYS A 53 -23.72 1.57 2.05
C CYS A 53 -23.26 0.79 0.82
N GLN A 54 -22.42 -0.22 1.05
CA GLN A 54 -22.07 -1.21 0.04
C GLN A 54 -22.52 -2.59 0.55
N ILE A 55 -23.27 -3.32 -0.27
CA ILE A 55 -23.61 -4.72 -0.03
C ILE A 55 -22.87 -5.55 -1.07
N SER A 56 -21.87 -6.32 -0.65
CA SER A 56 -21.19 -7.27 -1.52
C SER A 56 -21.96 -8.60 -1.53
N PRO A 57 -22.22 -9.22 -2.69
CA PRO A 57 -22.91 -10.51 -2.78
C PRO A 57 -22.04 -11.72 -2.34
N GLY A 58 -20.95 -11.51 -1.60
CA GLY A 58 -20.02 -12.57 -1.21
C GLY A 58 -18.94 -12.12 -0.21
N LYS A 59 -18.19 -13.10 0.28
CA LYS A 59 -17.03 -12.90 1.17
C LYS A 59 -15.94 -12.11 0.43
N ALA A 60 -15.23 -11.22 1.14
CA ALA A 60 -14.06 -10.55 0.59
C ALA A 60 -13.11 -11.58 -0.06
N PRO A 61 -12.51 -11.28 -1.24
CA PRO A 61 -11.56 -12.19 -1.84
C PRO A 61 -10.46 -12.49 -0.81
N PRO A 62 -10.03 -13.76 -0.68
CA PRO A 62 -8.98 -14.09 0.27
C PRO A 62 -7.75 -13.22 0.00
N GLN A 63 -7.27 -12.53 1.02
CA GLN A 63 -5.97 -11.90 0.96
C GLN A 63 -4.94 -13.01 0.81
N ILE A 64 -4.28 -13.09 -0.35
CA ILE A 64 -3.23 -14.07 -0.56
C ILE A 64 -2.03 -13.61 0.27
N ALA A 65 -1.77 -14.29 1.38
CA ALA A 65 -0.55 -14.11 2.14
C ALA A 65 0.56 -14.89 1.42
N TYR A 66 1.51 -14.17 0.84
CA TYR A 66 2.65 -14.80 0.20
C TYR A 66 3.76 -14.99 1.24
N THR A 67 4.25 -16.22 1.36
CA THR A 67 5.25 -16.61 2.36
C THR A 67 6.67 -16.72 1.78
N GLY A 68 6.89 -16.12 0.60
CA GLY A 68 8.18 -16.13 -0.06
C GLY A 68 9.26 -15.49 0.79
N VAL A 69 10.40 -16.18 0.90
CA VAL A 69 11.62 -15.64 1.53
C VAL A 69 12.59 -15.25 0.43
N CYS A 70 13.15 -14.05 0.52
CA CYS A 70 14.09 -13.57 -0.48
C CYS A 70 15.41 -14.35 -0.48
N PRO A 71 16.12 -14.40 -1.62
CA PRO A 71 17.43 -15.03 -1.70
C PRO A 71 18.38 -14.45 -0.65
N ASN A 72 19.10 -15.33 0.04
CA ASN A 72 20.13 -14.93 0.99
C ASN A 72 21.47 -14.77 0.24
N THR A 73 21.59 -13.73 -0.59
CA THR A 73 22.81 -13.38 -1.31
C THR A 73 23.50 -12.18 -0.66
N SER A 74 24.64 -11.76 -1.21
CA SER A 74 25.31 -10.53 -0.78
C SER A 74 24.53 -9.26 -1.16
N GLU A 75 23.52 -9.35 -2.03
CA GLU A 75 22.61 -8.25 -2.27
C GLU A 75 21.56 -8.14 -1.16
N ASN A 76 21.34 -6.92 -0.66
CA ASN A 76 20.34 -6.62 0.35
C ASN A 76 18.92 -6.70 -0.26
N TRP A 77 18.43 -7.91 -0.54
CA TRP A 77 17.09 -8.13 -1.05
C TRP A 77 16.02 -7.70 -0.05
N VAL A 78 15.01 -7.00 -0.55
CA VAL A 78 13.85 -6.51 0.20
C VAL A 78 12.61 -7.19 -0.34
N SER A 79 11.80 -7.76 0.54
CA SER A 79 10.52 -8.38 0.21
C SER A 79 9.43 -7.32 0.05
N SER A 80 8.60 -7.45 -0.99
CA SER A 80 7.34 -6.74 -1.12
C SER A 80 6.21 -7.70 -0.78
N ASP A 81 5.76 -7.67 0.46
CA ASP A 81 4.63 -8.45 0.97
C ASP A 81 4.72 -9.96 0.66
N GLY A 82 5.94 -10.49 0.56
CA GLY A 82 6.22 -11.90 0.27
C GLY A 82 6.00 -12.34 -1.18
N ASN A 83 5.56 -11.43 -2.06
CA ASN A 83 5.26 -11.71 -3.47
C ASN A 83 6.49 -11.70 -4.37
N TYR A 84 7.32 -10.69 -4.17
CA TYR A 84 8.46 -10.39 -5.01
C TYR A 84 9.61 -9.92 -4.12
N CYS A 85 10.82 -10.17 -4.59
CA CYS A 85 12.03 -9.67 -3.97
C CYS A 85 12.68 -8.67 -4.92
N TYR A 86 13.14 -7.57 -4.36
CA TYR A 86 13.80 -6.50 -5.10
C TYR A 86 15.11 -6.16 -4.41
N PHE A 87 16.11 -5.80 -5.19
CA PHE A 87 17.30 -5.12 -4.67
C PHE A 87 17.61 -3.93 -5.55
N TYR A 88 18.23 -2.92 -4.97
CA TYR A 88 18.63 -1.71 -5.68
C TYR A 88 20.15 -1.71 -5.84
N GLY A 89 20.62 -1.59 -7.07
CA GLY A 89 22.03 -1.42 -7.35
C GLY A 89 22.53 -0.06 -6.85
N ASN A 90 23.52 -0.04 -5.96
CA ASN A 90 24.07 1.20 -5.38
C ASN A 90 25.14 1.88 -6.26
N MET A 91 25.09 1.71 -7.59
CA MET A 91 26.08 2.27 -8.51
C MET A 91 25.42 2.88 -9.74
N ILE A 92 25.92 4.06 -10.14
CA ILE A 92 25.50 4.73 -11.37
C ILE A 92 26.03 3.92 -12.56
N ASN A 93 25.11 3.36 -13.34
CA ASN A 93 25.42 2.59 -14.54
C ASN A 93 24.49 3.01 -15.68
N SER A 94 24.94 2.85 -16.93
CA SER A 94 24.03 2.88 -18.07
C SER A 94 22.97 1.78 -17.92
N TRP A 95 21.78 1.96 -18.51
CA TRP A 95 20.72 0.96 -18.49
C TRP A 95 21.21 -0.46 -18.86
N TYR A 96 22.02 -0.59 -19.91
CA TYR A 96 22.56 -1.87 -20.36
C TYR A 96 23.40 -2.57 -19.28
N HIS A 97 24.38 -1.87 -18.72
CA HIS A 97 25.23 -2.40 -17.64
C HIS A 97 24.43 -2.74 -16.37
N ALA A 98 23.43 -1.92 -16.02
CA ALA A 98 22.55 -2.20 -14.88
C ALA A 98 21.70 -3.46 -15.09
N HIS A 99 21.14 -3.64 -16.28
CA HIS A 99 20.35 -4.82 -16.64
C HIS A 99 21.20 -6.10 -16.59
N ILE A 100 22.38 -6.10 -17.22
CA ILE A 100 23.28 -7.27 -17.23
C ILE A 100 23.74 -7.63 -15.81
N LYS A 101 23.93 -6.64 -14.94
CA LYS A 101 24.29 -6.90 -13.54
C LYS A 101 23.12 -7.54 -12.78
N CYS A 102 21.90 -7.02 -12.95
CA CYS A 102 20.71 -7.52 -12.28
C CYS A 102 20.41 -9.00 -12.60
N ILE A 103 20.58 -9.41 -13.86
CA ILE A 103 20.33 -10.80 -14.27
C ILE A 103 21.42 -11.80 -13.85
N ARG A 104 22.58 -11.31 -13.36
CA ARG A 104 23.72 -12.13 -12.93
C ARG A 104 23.86 -12.23 -11.41
N SER A 105 23.07 -11.44 -10.68
CA SER A 105 22.92 -11.45 -9.22
C SER A 105 22.13 -12.67 -8.76
#